data_AF-A0A7Y3GYK3-F1
#
_entry.id   AF-A0A7Y3GYK3-F1
#
_cell.length_a   1.000
_cell.length_b   1.000
_cell.length_c   1.000
_cell.angle_alpha   90.00
_cell.angle_beta   90.00
_cell.angle_gamma   90.00
#
_symmetry.space_group_name_H-M   'P 1'
#
loop_
_entity.id
_entity.type
_entity.pdbx_description
1 polymer ?
#
loop_
_entity_poly.entity_id
_entity_poly.type
_entity_poly.pdbx_seq_one_letter_code
_entity_poly.pdbx_strand_id
1 'polypeptide(L)'
;AVNLRLAADGTCESARVALGAVAPTALSVPDAAAALVGTQLDDAALARAGEASAAAANPIDDKRGTVDYRRRVASVLTQRAARIAAERARERR
;
A
#
# COMPACT_ATOMS: atom_id res chain seq x y z
N ALA A 1 3.59 -1.64 5.36
CA ALA A 1 2.45 -2.07 6.18
C ALA A 1 1.18 -1.41 5.66
N VAL A 2 0.07 -2.15 5.66
CA VAL A 2 -1.26 -1.63 5.31
C VAL A 2 -2.21 -2.02 6.42
N ASN A 3 -2.99 -1.06 6.91
CA ASN A 3 -4.08 -1.27 7.86
C ASN A 3 -5.34 -0.66 7.27
N LEU A 4 -6.49 -1.34 7.37
CA LEU A 4 -7.75 -0.85 6.83
C LEU A 4 -8.93 -1.38 7.64
N ARG A 5 -10.07 -0.68 7.53
CA ARG A 5 -11.37 -1.08 8.05
C ARG A 5 -12.39 -1.14 6.91
N LEU A 6 -13.24 -2.17 6.93
CA LEU A 6 -14.30 -2.34 5.94
C LEU A 6 -15.68 -2.00 6.53
N ALA A 7 -16.47 -1.25 5.76
CA ALA A 7 -17.90 -1.01 5.99
C ALA A 7 -18.74 -2.25 5.63
N ALA A 8 -20.00 -2.28 6.07
CA ALA A 8 -20.88 -3.47 6.01
C ALA A 8 -20.99 -4.08 4.60
N ASP A 9 -20.96 -3.22 3.58
CA ASP A 9 -21.00 -3.55 2.15
C ASP A 9 -19.66 -3.99 1.55
N GLY A 10 -18.59 -4.07 2.35
CA GLY A 10 -17.25 -4.42 1.90
C GLY A 10 -16.39 -3.23 1.44
N THR A 11 -16.93 -2.01 1.48
CA THR A 11 -16.21 -0.79 1.10
C THR A 11 -15.13 -0.45 2.13
N CYS A 12 -13.95 -0.02 1.68
CA CYS A 12 -12.89 0.46 2.57
C CYS A 12 -13.29 1.81 3.20
N GLU A 13 -13.60 1.82 4.50
CA GLU A 13 -14.02 3.01 5.24
C GLU A 13 -12.82 3.87 5.67
N SER A 14 -11.71 3.22 6.02
CA SER A 14 -10.47 3.89 6.39
C SER A 14 -9.27 3.02 6.08
N ALA A 15 -8.14 3.66 5.74
CA ALA A 15 -6.89 2.98 5.47
C ALA A 15 -5.69 3.79 5.97
N ARG A 16 -4.59 3.12 6.30
CA ARG A 16 -3.27 3.70 6.47
C ARG A 16 -2.22 2.84 5.77
N VAL A 17 -1.32 3.49 5.05
CA VAL A 17 -0.21 2.86 4.35
C VAL A 17 1.09 3.45 4.88
N ALA A 18 2.04 2.57 5.20
CA ALA A 18 3.39 2.94 5.61
C ALA A 18 4.44 2.11 4.87
N LEU A 19 5.53 2.75 4.46
CA LEU A 19 6.67 2.12 3.80
C LEU A 19 7.90 2.13 4.71
N GLY A 20 8.61 1.02 4.74
CA GLY A 20 9.87 0.87 5.47
C GLY A 20 10.99 0.47 4.53
N ALA A 21 12.23 0.78 4.92
CA ALA A 21 13.46 0.42 4.20
C ALA A 21 13.61 1.01 2.78
N VAL A 22 12.70 1.87 2.30
CA VAL A 22 12.73 2.48 0.96
C VAL A 22 12.86 4.01 1.00
N ALA A 23 13.35 4.53 2.13
CA ALA A 23 13.73 5.93 2.39
C ALA A 23 14.63 5.98 3.65
N PRO A 24 15.27 7.12 3.98
CA PRO A 24 16.07 7.26 5.21
C PRO A 24 15.28 7.01 6.50
N THR A 25 13.97 7.27 6.48
CA THR A 25 13.03 7.00 7.59
C THR A 25 11.79 6.24 7.08
N ALA A 26 10.99 5.70 8.00
CA ALA A 26 9.69 5.14 7.64
C ALA A 26 8.77 6.25 7.10
N LEU A 27 8.08 5.97 6.00
CA LEU A 27 7.17 6.91 5.36
C LEU A 27 5.73 6.52 5.66
N SER A 28 4.90 7.48 6.04
CA SER A 28 3.45 7.35 5.86
C SER A 28 3.12 7.82 4.44
N VAL A 29 2.22 7.10 3.75
CA VAL A 29 1.84 7.40 2.37
C VAL A 29 0.33 7.69 2.31
N PRO A 30 -0.10 8.93 2.59
CA PRO A 30 -1.51 9.31 2.59
C PRO A 30 -2.19 9.06 1.25
N ASP A 31 -1.50 9.32 0.14
CA ASP A 31 -2.04 9.17 -1.22
C ASP A 31 -2.40 7.70 -1.52
N ALA A 32 -1.57 6.76 -1.07
CA ALA A 32 -1.86 5.34 -1.18
C ALA A 32 -3.05 4.92 -0.32
N ALA A 33 -3.23 5.53 0.86
CA ALA A 33 -4.42 5.29 1.68
C ALA A 33 -5.69 5.87 1.02
N ALA A 34 -5.61 7.10 0.50
CA ALA A 34 -6.72 7.76 -0.19
C ALA A 34 -7.18 6.98 -1.42
N ALA A 35 -6.25 6.36 -2.15
CA ALA A 35 -6.56 5.50 -3.29
C ALA A 35 -7.42 4.27 -2.94
N LEU A 36 -7.37 3.81 -1.68
CA LEU A 36 -8.12 2.64 -1.19
C LEU A 36 -9.46 3.03 -0.57
N VAL A 37 -9.54 4.15 0.14
CA VAL A 37 -10.76 4.59 0.83
C VAL A 37 -11.90 4.83 -0.17
N GLY A 38 -13.11 4.37 0.17
CA GLY A 38 -14.29 4.48 -0.68
C GLY A 38 -14.35 3.44 -1.81
N THR A 39 -13.40 2.52 -1.89
CA THR A 39 -13.35 1.46 -2.92
C THR A 39 -13.67 0.09 -2.34
N GLN A 40 -13.95 -0.86 -3.23
CA GLN A 40 -14.09 -2.29 -2.90
C GLN A 40 -12.74 -3.03 -2.85
N LEU A 41 -11.62 -2.29 -2.82
CA LEU A 41 -10.26 -2.83 -2.90
C LEU A 41 -10.04 -3.68 -4.16
N ASP A 42 -10.60 -3.21 -5.27
CA ASP A 42 -10.43 -3.81 -6.60
C ASP A 42 -9.01 -3.62 -7.14
N ASP A 43 -8.69 -4.32 -8.23
CA ASP A 43 -7.35 -4.26 -8.81
C ASP A 43 -6.94 -2.84 -9.25
N ALA A 44 -7.90 -2.00 -9.63
CA ALA A 44 -7.64 -0.61 -9.99
C ALA A 44 -7.24 0.24 -8.76
N ALA A 45 -7.96 0.10 -7.64
CA ALA A 45 -7.63 0.76 -6.38
C ALA A 45 -6.27 0.31 -5.84
N LEU A 46 -6.01 -0.99 -5.91
CA LEU A 46 -4.72 -1.56 -5.51
C LEU A 46 -3.59 -1.04 -6.40
N ALA A 47 -3.79 -0.99 -7.72
CA ALA A 47 -2.80 -0.44 -8.66
C ALA A 47 -2.47 1.02 -8.32
N ARG A 48 -3.48 1.88 -8.14
CA ARG A 48 -3.30 3.29 -7.74
C ARG A 48 -2.57 3.43 -6.41
N ALA A 49 -2.90 2.61 -5.42
CA ALA A 49 -2.19 2.61 -4.14
C ALA A 49 -0.73 2.17 -4.29
N GLY A 50 -0.46 1.20 -5.16
CA GLY A 50 0.90 0.78 -5.50
C GLY A 50 1.70 1.88 -6.20
N GLU A 51 1.11 2.57 -7.17
CA GLU A 51 1.72 3.71 -7.88
C GLU A 51 2.08 4.84 -6.91
N ALA A 52 1.15 5.22 -6.03
CA ALA A 52 1.39 6.22 -4.99
C ALA A 52 2.54 5.81 -4.05
N SER A 53 2.60 4.53 -3.67
CA SER A 53 3.73 4.00 -2.87
C SER A 53 5.07 4.03 -3.61
N ALA A 54 5.10 3.73 -4.91
CA ALA A 54 6.31 3.81 -5.71
C ALA A 54 6.78 5.27 -5.87
N ALA A 55 5.85 6.21 -6.07
CA ALA A 55 6.15 7.64 -6.17
C ALA A 55 6.69 8.21 -4.86
N ALA A 56 6.18 7.76 -3.71
CA ALA A 56 6.65 8.19 -2.40
C ALA A 56 8.02 7.58 -2.01
N ALA A 57 8.44 6.48 -2.64
CA ALA A 57 9.68 5.79 -2.30
C ALA A 57 10.93 6.57 -2.78
N ASN A 58 11.86 6.77 -1.86
CA ASN A 58 13.14 7.46 -2.09
C ASN A 58 14.35 6.61 -1.63
N PRO A 59 14.57 5.43 -2.24
CA PRO A 59 15.68 4.56 -1.86
C PRO A 59 17.01 5.05 -2.43
N ILE A 60 18.11 4.68 -1.76
CA ILE A 60 19.45 4.71 -2.36
C ILE A 60 19.64 3.49 -3.28
N ASP A 61 20.61 3.58 -4.17
CA ASP A 61 21.13 2.43 -4.92
C ASP A 61 22.19 1.70 -4.06
N ASP A 62 22.07 0.37 -3.92
CA ASP A 62 23.09 -0.45 -3.28
C ASP A 62 23.01 -1.93 -3.70
N LYS A 63 23.86 -2.77 -3.09
CA LYS A 63 23.97 -4.22 -3.37
C LYS A 63 22.66 -5.01 -3.18
N ARG A 64 21.66 -4.45 -2.51
CA ARG A 64 20.33 -5.03 -2.28
C ARG A 64 19.35 -4.70 -3.41
N GLY A 65 19.72 -3.80 -4.32
CA GLY A 65 18.97 -3.50 -5.53
C GLY A 65 19.01 -2.02 -5.92
N THR A 66 18.71 -1.78 -7.19
CA THR A 66 18.66 -0.43 -7.77
C THR A 66 17.46 0.36 -7.26
N VAL A 67 17.53 1.69 -7.40
CA VAL A 67 16.43 2.60 -7.06
C VAL A 67 15.12 2.17 -7.74
N ASP A 68 15.18 1.90 -9.05
CA ASP A 68 14.02 1.53 -9.86
C ASP A 68 13.41 0.20 -9.41
N TYR A 69 14.26 -0.80 -9.12
CA TYR A 69 13.81 -2.07 -8.60
C TYR A 69 13.08 -1.88 -7.26
N ARG A 70 13.65 -1.10 -6.34
CA ARG A 70 13.08 -0.88 -5.01
C ARG A 70 11.77 -0.10 -5.06
N ARG A 71 11.63 0.88 -5.96
CA ARG A 71 10.35 1.58 -6.23
C ARG A 71 9.29 0.61 -6.75
N ARG A 72 9.64 -0.24 -7.73
CA ARG A 72 8.73 -1.26 -8.26
C ARG A 72 8.28 -2.25 -7.18
N VAL A 73 9.20 -2.72 -6.35
CA VAL A 73 8.89 -3.62 -5.24
C VAL A 73 7.98 -2.95 -4.21
N ALA A 74 8.16 -1.66 -3.90
CA ALA A 74 7.28 -0.93 -2.99
C ALA A 74 5.82 -0.91 -3.49
N SER A 75 5.60 -0.73 -4.80
CA SER A 75 4.27 -0.83 -5.41
C SER A 75 3.67 -2.23 -5.24
N VAL A 76 4.40 -3.27 -5.65
CA VAL A 76 3.92 -4.66 -5.59
C VAL A 76 3.62 -5.10 -4.16
N LEU A 77 4.48 -4.77 -3.21
CA LEU A 77 4.29 -5.13 -1.80
C LEU A 77 3.13 -4.38 -1.17
N THR A 78 2.88 -3.12 -1.56
CA THR A 78 1.70 -2.38 -1.11
C THR A 78 0.42 -3.07 -1.55
N GLN A 79 0.33 -3.45 -2.84
CA GLN A 79 -0.83 -4.17 -3.38
C GLN A 79 -1.07 -5.49 -2.64
N ARG A 80 -0.03 -6.30 -2.43
CA ARG A 80 -0.12 -7.58 -1.72
C ARG A 80 -0.56 -7.38 -0.26
N ALA A 81 0.05 -6.42 0.44
CA ALA A 81 -0.28 -6.14 1.82
C ALA A 81 -1.72 -5.64 1.98
N ALA A 82 -2.23 -4.84 1.04
CA ALA A 82 -3.61 -4.38 1.02
C ALA A 82 -4.60 -5.55 0.80
N ARG A 83 -4.32 -6.48 -0.13
CA ARG A 83 -5.13 -7.70 -0.32
C ARG A 83 -5.20 -8.54 0.96
N ILE A 84 -4.05 -8.83 1.58
CA ILE A 84 -3.99 -9.59 2.84
C ILE A 84 -4.74 -8.87 3.97
N ALA A 85 -4.62 -7.55 4.06
CA ALA A 85 -5.37 -6.78 5.05
C ALA A 85 -6.88 -6.83 4.81
N ALA A 86 -7.32 -6.81 3.55
CA ALA A 86 -8.72 -6.96 3.16
C ALA A 86 -9.28 -8.34 3.53
N GLU A 87 -8.56 -9.41 3.21
CA GLU A 87 -8.93 -10.79 3.57
C GLU A 87 -9.13 -10.92 5.08
N ARG A 88 -8.14 -10.48 5.87
CA ARG A 88 -8.23 -10.50 7.33
C ARG A 88 -9.38 -9.66 7.90
N ALA A 89 -9.67 -8.51 7.28
CA ALA A 89 -10.77 -7.66 7.70
C ALA A 89 -12.14 -8.27 7.38
N ARG A 90 -12.23 -9.10 6.33
CA ARG A 90 -13.44 -9.86 5.98
C ARG A 90 -13.65 -11.08 6.90
N GLU A 91 -12.58 -11.79 7.27
CA GLU A 91 -12.64 -12.96 8.15
C GLU A 91 -12.99 -12.64 9.61
N ARG A 92 -12.61 -11.45 10.09
CA ARG A 92 -12.87 -11.01 11.47
C ARG A 92 -14.28 -10.41 11.66
N ARG A 93 -15.16 -10.67 10.72
CA ARG A 93 -16.54 -10.16 10.69
C ARG A 93 -17.50 -11.28 11.05
#